data_AF-A0A8B7UYN5-F1
#
_entry.id   AF-A0A8B7UYN5-F1
#
_cell.length_a   1.000
_cell.length_b   1.000
_cell.length_c   1.000
_cell.angle_alpha   90.00
_cell.angle_beta   90.00
_cell.angle_gamma   90.00
#
_symmetry.space_group_name_H-M   'P 1'
#
loop_
_entity.id
_entity.type
_entity.pdbx_description
1 polymer ?
#
loop_
_entity_poly.entity_id
_entity_poly.type
_entity_poly.pdbx_seq_one_letter_code
_entity_poly.pdbx_strand_id
1 'polypeptide(L)'
;MDLWTPCKPSLEFNLKHDLREVWLNYPLHPLQLQEPNTDRQLIETSPVLQKLTEFEEAIGVIFTHVRLLARAFTLRTVGFNHLTLGHNQRMEFLGDSIMQLVATEYLFIHFPDHHEGHLTVSLCSVILSNKIAE
;
A
#
# COMPACT_ATOMS: atom_id res chain seq x y z
N MET A 1 -27.74 15.68 44.03
CA MET A 1 -27.74 14.27 43.56
C MET A 1 -27.75 14.36 42.05
N ASP A 2 -26.58 14.51 41.46
CA ASP A 2 -26.44 14.65 40.01
C ASP A 2 -25.79 13.37 39.48
N LEU A 3 -26.62 12.58 38.79
CA LEU A 3 -26.25 11.36 38.10
C LEU A 3 -25.66 11.73 36.74
N TRP A 4 -24.36 12.01 36.70
CA TRP A 4 -23.59 12.05 35.45
C TRP A 4 -22.15 11.60 35.72
N THR A 5 -21.93 10.29 35.80
CA THR A 5 -20.61 9.68 35.73
C THR A 5 -20.32 9.30 34.27
N PRO A 6 -19.40 10.00 33.57
CA PRO A 6 -18.90 9.48 32.32
C PRO A 6 -17.87 8.39 32.63
N CYS A 7 -18.28 7.14 32.50
CA CYS A 7 -17.36 6.03 32.29
C CYS A 7 -16.70 6.21 30.91
N LYS A 8 -15.56 6.89 30.87
CA LYS A 8 -14.55 6.71 29.83
C LYS A 8 -13.19 6.60 30.54
N PRO A 9 -12.42 5.52 30.34
CA PRO A 9 -11.00 5.63 30.58
C PRO A 9 -10.47 6.62 29.56
N SER A 10 -10.09 7.79 30.06
CA SER A 10 -9.27 8.77 29.37
C SER A 10 -8.05 8.03 28.81
N LEU A 11 -8.03 7.80 27.49
CA LEU A 11 -6.77 7.70 26.77
C LEU A 11 -6.16 9.10 26.81
N GLU A 12 -5.58 9.45 27.96
CA GLU A 12 -4.59 10.51 28.07
C GLU A 12 -3.41 10.06 27.22
N PHE A 13 -3.47 10.35 25.92
CA PHE A 13 -2.29 10.33 25.08
C PHE A 13 -1.31 11.33 25.69
N ASN A 14 -0.28 10.80 26.33
CA ASN A 14 0.83 11.54 26.89
C ASN A 14 1.65 12.11 25.72
N LEU A 15 1.12 13.14 25.07
CA LEU A 15 1.51 13.73 23.78
C LEU A 15 2.91 14.35 23.73
N LYS A 16 3.72 14.16 24.77
CA LYS A 16 5.11 14.62 24.84
C LYS A 16 6.15 13.52 24.65
N HIS A 17 5.76 12.24 24.70
CA HIS A 17 6.66 11.15 24.32
C HIS A 17 6.70 11.01 22.80
N ASP A 18 7.69 11.72 22.26
CA ASP A 18 8.35 11.64 20.95
C ASP A 18 7.50 11.14 19.77
N LEU A 19 6.77 12.05 19.12
CA LEU A 19 6.11 11.80 17.82
C LEU A 19 7.07 11.17 16.79
N ARG A 20 8.38 11.45 16.93
CA ARG A 20 9.45 10.83 16.14
C ARG A 20 9.48 9.31 16.31
N GLU A 21 9.31 8.79 17.52
CA GLU A 21 9.33 7.35 17.78
C GLU A 21 8.17 6.67 17.06
N VAL A 22 6.96 7.24 17.14
CA VAL A 22 5.79 6.73 16.42
C VAL A 22 5.98 6.81 14.91
N TRP A 23 6.58 7.89 14.40
CA TRP A 23 6.82 8.08 12.97
C TRP A 23 7.87 7.11 12.40
N LEU A 24 8.93 6.83 13.16
CA LEU A 24 9.97 5.90 12.76
C LEU A 24 9.52 4.44 12.90
N ASN A 25 8.66 4.14 13.88
CA ASN A 25 8.16 2.79 14.15
C ASN A 25 6.71 2.62 13.64
N TYR A 26 6.53 2.71 12.33
CA TYR A 26 5.21 2.53 11.72
C TYR A 26 4.72 1.07 11.87
N PRO A 27 3.42 0.85 12.13
CA PRO A 27 2.87 -0.50 12.25
C PRO A 27 2.76 -1.19 10.88
N LEU A 28 2.75 -2.51 10.89
CA LEU A 28 2.49 -3.33 9.69
C LEU A 28 1.06 -3.16 9.17
N HIS A 29 0.85 -3.56 7.92
CA HIS A 29 -0.48 -3.51 7.31
C HIS A 29 -1.48 -4.42 8.06
N PRO A 30 -2.76 -4.02 8.23
CA PRO A 30 -3.74 -4.84 8.97
C PRO A 30 -3.88 -6.29 8.49
N LEU A 31 -3.73 -6.54 7.18
CA LEU A 31 -3.75 -7.89 6.62
C LEU A 31 -2.54 -8.74 7.08
N GLN A 32 -1.38 -8.11 7.28
CA GLN A 32 -0.19 -8.77 7.82
C GLN A 32 -0.29 -8.96 9.33
N LEU A 33 -0.96 -8.05 10.05
CA LEU A 33 -1.21 -8.21 11.48
C LEU A 33 -2.15 -9.38 11.79
N GLN A 34 -3.09 -9.69 10.88
CA GLN A 34 -3.97 -10.85 11.02
C GLN A 34 -3.22 -12.18 10.85
N GLU A 35 -2.27 -12.23 9.92
CA GLU A 35 -1.47 -13.41 9.62
C GLU A 35 0.02 -13.02 9.54
N PRO A 36 0.75 -12.98 10.67
CA PRO A 36 2.11 -12.42 10.71
C PRO A 36 3.12 -13.12 9.80
N ASN A 37 2.98 -14.44 9.62
CA ASN A 37 3.94 -15.24 8.86
C ASN A 37 3.60 -15.30 7.37
N THR A 38 2.40 -15.78 7.03
CA THR A 38 1.91 -15.89 5.65
C THR A 38 0.40 -16.15 5.67
N ASP A 39 -0.30 -15.75 4.62
CA ASP A 39 -1.73 -15.99 4.44
C ASP A 39 -2.03 -17.04 3.34
N ARG A 40 -1.01 -17.76 2.86
CA ARG A 40 -1.12 -18.74 1.75
C ARG A 40 -2.08 -19.89 2.02
N GLN A 41 -2.31 -20.24 3.29
CA GLN A 41 -3.34 -21.21 3.69
C GLN A 41 -4.75 -20.84 3.21
N LEU A 42 -5.01 -19.55 2.93
CA LEU A 42 -6.30 -19.08 2.43
C LEU A 42 -6.49 -19.32 0.93
N ILE A 43 -5.43 -19.68 0.19
CA ILE A 43 -5.51 -19.97 -1.25
C ILE A 43 -6.42 -21.17 -1.49
N GLU A 44 -6.31 -22.22 -0.68
CA GLU A 44 -7.13 -23.43 -0.82
C GLU A 44 -8.62 -23.15 -0.66
N THR A 45 -8.97 -22.19 0.21
CA THR A 45 -10.36 -21.87 0.56
C THR A 45 -10.97 -20.76 -0.28
N SER A 46 -10.17 -20.03 -1.07
CA SER A 46 -10.63 -18.88 -1.84
C SER A 46 -10.34 -19.01 -3.35
N PRO A 47 -11.39 -19.10 -4.20
CA PRO A 47 -11.20 -19.22 -5.65
C PRO A 47 -10.57 -17.96 -6.28
N VAL A 48 -10.71 -16.79 -5.64
CA VAL A 48 -10.08 -15.55 -6.10
C VAL A 48 -8.56 -15.63 -5.90
N LEU A 49 -8.10 -16.15 -4.76
CA LEU A 49 -6.67 -16.27 -4.48
C LEU A 49 -5.99 -17.33 -5.36
N GLN A 50 -6.71 -18.39 -5.75
CA GLN A 50 -6.22 -19.39 -6.70
C GLN A 50 -5.88 -18.74 -8.05
N LYS A 51 -6.79 -17.91 -8.60
CA LYS A 51 -6.52 -17.16 -9.84
C LYS A 51 -5.34 -16.21 -9.72
N LEU A 52 -5.15 -15.59 -8.55
CA LEU A 52 -4.00 -14.72 -8.33
C LEU A 52 -2.69 -15.49 -8.27
N THR A 53 -2.72 -16.78 -7.93
CA THR A 53 -1.51 -17.63 -7.93
C THR A 53 -1.02 -17.87 -9.36
N GLU A 54 -1.92 -18.03 -10.33
CA GLU A 54 -1.57 -18.08 -11.77
C GLU A 54 -0.88 -16.77 -12.21
N PHE A 55 -1.35 -15.63 -11.69
CA PHE A 55 -0.72 -14.34 -11.95
C PHE A 55 0.67 -14.22 -11.31
N GLU A 56 0.85 -14.71 -10.08
CA GLU A 56 2.17 -14.77 -9.41
C GLU A 56 3.20 -15.57 -10.24
N GLU A 57 2.79 -16.70 -10.79
CA GLU A 57 3.63 -17.52 -11.67
C GLU A 57 4.00 -16.78 -12.95
N ALA A 58 3.05 -16.07 -13.56
CA ALA A 58 3.29 -15.31 -14.79
C ALA A 58 4.30 -14.16 -14.61
N ILE A 59 4.28 -13.48 -13.45
CA ILE A 59 5.22 -12.38 -13.14
C ILE A 59 6.52 -12.87 -12.49
N GLY A 60 6.58 -14.14 -12.03
CA GLY A 60 7.72 -14.71 -11.32
C GLY A 60 7.93 -14.16 -9.91
N VAL A 61 6.89 -13.62 -9.28
CA VAL A 61 6.94 -13.02 -7.94
C VAL A 61 5.97 -13.74 -7.01
N ILE A 62 6.51 -14.36 -5.97
CA ILE A 62 5.76 -15.11 -4.96
C ILE A 62 5.50 -14.17 -3.77
N PHE A 63 4.25 -13.78 -3.52
CA PHE A 63 3.92 -12.92 -2.38
C PHE A 63 3.82 -13.76 -1.09
N THR A 64 4.35 -13.21 0.01
CA THR A 64 4.16 -13.77 1.35
C THR A 64 2.71 -13.64 1.83
N HIS A 65 2.09 -12.51 1.49
CA HIS A 65 0.71 -12.17 1.83
C HIS A 65 -0.12 -11.90 0.57
N VAL A 66 -0.73 -12.94 0.01
CA VAL A 66 -1.51 -12.90 -1.24
C VAL A 66 -2.74 -12.01 -1.10
N ARG A 67 -3.24 -11.76 0.12
CA ARG A 67 -4.34 -10.81 0.33
C ARG A 67 -3.96 -9.37 0.01
N LEU A 68 -2.67 -9.00 0.10
CA LEU A 68 -2.21 -7.68 -0.37
C LEU A 68 -2.34 -7.56 -1.88
N LEU A 69 -1.95 -8.61 -2.61
CA LEU A 69 -2.14 -8.69 -4.06
C LEU A 69 -3.62 -8.64 -4.41
N ALA A 70 -4.46 -9.43 -3.71
CA ALA A 70 -5.91 -9.39 -3.90
C ALA A 70 -6.47 -8.00 -3.65
N ARG A 71 -6.00 -7.30 -2.61
CA ARG A 71 -6.40 -5.93 -2.32
C ARG A 71 -6.02 -4.96 -3.44
N ALA A 72 -4.85 -5.13 -4.06
CA ALA A 72 -4.40 -4.30 -5.18
C ALA A 72 -5.33 -4.41 -6.40
N PHE A 73 -5.94 -5.59 -6.61
CA PHE A 73 -6.93 -5.84 -7.66
C PHE A 73 -8.39 -5.55 -7.26
N THR A 74 -8.66 -5.17 -6.00
CA THR A 74 -10.01 -4.81 -5.56
C THR A 74 -10.33 -3.36 -5.96
N LEU A 75 -11.14 -3.20 -7.00
CA LEU A 75 -11.63 -1.91 -7.47
C LEU A 75 -12.57 -1.24 -6.46
N ARG A 76 -12.70 0.10 -6.53
CA ARG A 76 -13.60 0.90 -5.68
C ARG A 76 -15.07 0.47 -5.77
N THR A 77 -15.48 -0.10 -6.90
CA THR A 77 -16.84 -0.60 -7.11
C THR A 77 -17.16 -1.81 -6.24
N VAL A 78 -16.15 -2.55 -5.80
CA VAL A 78 -16.29 -3.64 -4.85
C VAL A 78 -16.38 -3.03 -3.45
N GLY A 79 -17.51 -3.24 -2.77
CA GLY A 79 -17.71 -2.79 -1.40
C GLY A 79 -16.75 -3.44 -0.40
N PHE A 80 -16.99 -3.21 0.90
CA PHE A 80 -16.16 -3.81 1.94
C PHE A 80 -16.28 -5.33 1.93
N ASN A 81 -15.13 -6.02 1.92
CA ASN A 81 -15.05 -7.47 2.01
C ASN A 81 -14.02 -7.88 3.06
N HIS A 82 -14.22 -9.05 3.69
CA HIS A 82 -13.34 -9.55 4.75
C HIS A 82 -11.98 -10.03 4.23
N LEU A 83 -11.88 -10.36 2.94
CA LEU A 83 -10.66 -10.86 2.34
C LEU A 83 -9.59 -9.76 2.21
N THR A 84 -9.96 -8.60 1.67
CA THR A 84 -9.04 -7.49 1.35
C THR A 84 -9.22 -6.28 2.26
N LEU A 85 -10.27 -6.24 3.09
CA LEU A 85 -10.61 -5.14 4.01
C LEU A 85 -10.77 -3.78 3.29
N GLY A 86 -11.34 -3.80 2.09
CA GLY A 86 -11.58 -2.62 1.24
C GLY A 86 -10.84 -2.69 -0.11
N HIS A 87 -10.74 -1.54 -0.77
CA HIS A 87 -10.25 -1.39 -2.14
C HIS A 87 -8.81 -0.85 -2.25
N ASN A 88 -8.31 -0.81 -3.48
CA ASN A 88 -6.93 -0.51 -3.86
C ASN A 88 -6.54 0.98 -3.88
N GLN A 89 -7.48 1.93 -3.83
CA GLN A 89 -7.18 3.38 -3.92
C GLN A 89 -6.01 3.89 -3.03
N ARG A 90 -5.85 3.35 -1.81
CA ARG A 90 -4.71 3.72 -0.94
C ARG A 90 -3.38 3.11 -1.42
N MET A 91 -3.43 1.94 -2.03
CA MET A 91 -2.27 1.28 -2.64
C MET A 91 -1.89 1.96 -3.95
N GLU A 92 -2.87 2.45 -4.73
CA GLU A 92 -2.64 3.30 -5.90
C GLU A 92 -1.84 4.55 -5.53
N PHE A 93 -2.31 5.30 -4.53
CA PHE A 93 -1.59 6.48 -4.02
C PHE A 93 -0.15 6.17 -3.55
N LEU A 94 0.04 5.04 -2.85
CA LEU A 94 1.37 4.60 -2.44
C LEU A 94 2.23 4.20 -3.65
N GLY A 95 1.65 3.48 -4.61
CA GLY A 95 2.29 3.05 -5.84
C GLY A 95 2.77 4.23 -6.68
N ASP A 96 1.94 5.25 -6.86
CA ASP A 96 2.30 6.49 -7.56
C ASP A 96 3.52 7.16 -6.90
N SER A 97 3.52 7.23 -5.56
CA SER A 97 4.63 7.84 -4.80
C SER A 97 5.94 7.06 -4.99
N ILE A 98 5.89 5.73 -4.93
CA ILE A 98 7.06 4.86 -5.11
C ILE A 98 7.56 4.91 -6.55
N MET A 99 6.66 4.83 -7.53
CA MET A 99 7.02 4.89 -8.94
C MET A 99 7.65 6.25 -9.29
N GLN A 100 7.10 7.35 -8.76
CA GLN A 100 7.68 8.67 -8.91
C GLN A 100 9.08 8.76 -8.31
N LEU A 101 9.29 8.20 -7.12
CA LEU A 101 10.61 8.16 -6.48
C LEU A 101 11.64 7.42 -7.34
N VAL A 102 11.34 6.19 -7.74
CA VAL A 102 12.25 5.35 -8.54
C VAL A 102 12.56 5.97 -9.89
N ALA A 103 11.55 6.52 -10.58
CA ALA A 103 11.76 7.18 -11.87
C ALA A 103 12.59 8.46 -11.73
N THR A 104 12.35 9.25 -10.67
CA THR A 104 13.13 10.47 -10.39
C THR A 104 14.58 10.13 -10.09
N GLU A 105 14.84 9.10 -9.27
CA GLU A 105 16.18 8.62 -8.97
C GLU A 105 16.91 8.14 -10.23
N TYR A 106 16.25 7.35 -11.08
CA TYR A 106 16.80 6.89 -12.35
C TYR A 106 17.20 8.07 -13.25
N LEU A 107 16.30 9.04 -13.45
CA LEU A 107 16.57 10.20 -14.30
C LEU A 107 17.70 11.06 -13.74
N PHE A 108 17.73 11.27 -12.43
CA PHE A 108 18.78 12.05 -11.76
C PHE A 108 20.17 11.43 -11.95
N ILE A 109 20.29 10.11 -11.84
CA ILE A 109 21.58 9.41 -11.99
C ILE A 109 22.03 9.36 -13.46
N HIS A 110 21.10 9.14 -14.39
CA HIS A 110 21.44 8.89 -15.79
C HIS A 110 21.54 10.16 -16.66
N PHE A 111 20.99 11.30 -16.21
CA PHE A 111 21.03 12.57 -16.95
C PHE A 111 21.59 13.72 -16.09
N PRO A 112 22.87 13.64 -15.65
CA PRO A 112 23.46 14.60 -14.71
C PRO A 112 23.56 16.03 -15.27
N ASP A 113 23.62 16.18 -16.59
CA ASP A 113 23.73 17.49 -17.27
C ASP A 113 22.36 18.16 -17.49
N HIS A 114 21.26 17.48 -17.18
CA HIS A 114 19.91 18.04 -17.37
C HIS A 114 19.50 18.85 -16.14
N HIS A 115 19.08 20.09 -16.37
CA HIS A 115 18.50 20.91 -15.31
C HIS A 115 17.09 20.41 -14.92
N GLU A 116 16.61 20.83 -13.75
CA GLU A 116 15.33 20.40 -13.15
C GLU A 116 14.16 20.38 -14.15
N GLY A 117 13.92 21.45 -14.91
CA GLY A 117 12.81 21.49 -15.87
C GLY A 117 12.85 20.42 -16.97
N HIS A 118 14.04 19.97 -17.39
CA HIS A 118 14.18 18.89 -18.38
C HIS A 118 13.90 17.52 -17.74
N LEU A 119 14.33 17.33 -16.49
CA LEU A 119 14.05 16.12 -15.72
C LEU A 119 12.55 16.01 -15.43
N THR A 120 11.89 17.10 -15.06
CA THR A 120 10.44 17.15 -14.81
C THR A 120 9.63 16.79 -16.07
N VAL A 121 10.00 17.34 -17.23
CA VAL A 121 9.34 16.97 -18.51
C VAL A 121 9.55 15.48 -18.84
N SER A 122 10.77 14.97 -18.64
CA SER A 122 11.09 13.56 -18.89
C SER A 122 10.34 12.62 -17.93
N LEU A 123 10.27 12.98 -16.65
CA LEU A 123 9.52 12.26 -15.63
C LEU A 123 8.04 12.19 -15.97
N CYS A 124 7.45 13.32 -16.36
CA CYS A 124 6.06 13.36 -16.81
C CYS A 124 5.84 12.48 -18.04
N SER A 125 6.78 12.48 -19.00
CA SER A 125 6.66 11.60 -20.17
C SER A 125 6.70 10.11 -19.80
N VAL A 126 7.48 9.72 -18.79
CA VAL A 126 7.59 8.31 -18.36
C VAL A 126 6.36 7.88 -17.56
N ILE A 127 5.82 8.75 -16.71
CA ILE A 127 4.75 8.42 -15.75
C ILE A 127 3.33 8.74 -16.26
N LEU A 128 3.12 9.89 -16.92
CA LEU A 128 1.78 10.37 -17.33
C LEU A 128 1.33 9.86 -18.70
N SER A 129 2.24 9.35 -19.53
CA SER A 129 1.85 8.79 -20.82
C SER A 129 1.02 7.52 -20.60
N ASN A 130 -0.03 7.33 -21.41
CA ASN A 130 -0.97 6.20 -21.46
C ASN A 130 -0.35 4.76 -21.50
N LYS A 131 0.97 4.61 -21.32
CA LYS A 131 1.72 3.36 -21.30
C LYS A 131 1.52 2.49 -20.07
N ILE A 132 0.99 3.03 -18.96
CA ILE A 132 0.76 2.23 -17.73
C ILE A 132 -0.61 1.53 -17.76
N ALA A 133 -1.49 1.92 -18.68
CA ALA A 133 -2.82 1.33 -18.87
C ALA A 133 -2.93 0.38 -20.09
N GLU A 134 -1.86 0.22 -20.87
CA GLU A 134 -1.73 -0.73 -22.00
C GLU A 134 -0.78 -1.87 -21.63
#